data_AF-A0A9W8E6W8-F1
#
_entry.id   AF-A0A9W8E6W8-F1
#
_cell.length_a   1.000
_cell.length_b   1.000
_cell.length_c   1.000
_cell.angle_alpha   90.00
_cell.angle_beta   90.00
_cell.angle_gamma   90.00
#
_symmetry.space_group_name_H-M   'P 1'
#
loop_
_entity.id
_entity.type
_entity.pdbx_description
1 polymer ?
#
loop_
_entity_poly.entity_id
_entity_poly.type
_entity_poly.pdbx_seq_one_letter_code
_entity_poly.pdbx_strand_id
1 'polypeptide(L)'
;FLEPETVQEWLQPLYATCGLIESSPTLIFLEFYSMKKQYPDLPLTFIKDILQKRDDIDKSQVKEIMESLRSKMNNEAASLQSKQTIFSQLNNY
;
A
#
# COMPACT_ATOMS: atom_id res chain seq x y z
N PHE A 1 6.55 -27.20 -13.61
CA PHE A 1 5.51 -26.45 -12.89
C PHE A 1 6.20 -25.59 -11.84
N LEU A 2 5.67 -24.41 -11.52
CA LEU A 2 6.23 -23.61 -10.43
C LEU A 2 5.89 -24.28 -9.09
N GLU A 3 6.79 -24.18 -8.11
CA GLU A 3 6.54 -24.66 -6.76
C GLU A 3 5.41 -23.82 -6.12
N PRO A 4 4.49 -24.43 -5.34
CA PRO A 4 3.38 -23.72 -4.72
C PRO A 4 3.80 -22.49 -3.90
N GLU A 5 4.93 -22.58 -3.20
CA GLU A 5 5.49 -21.50 -2.39
C GLU A 5 5.88 -20.29 -3.23
N THR A 6 6.46 -20.52 -4.40
CA THR A 6 6.83 -19.44 -5.34
C THR A 6 5.60 -18.72 -5.87
N VAL A 7 4.56 -19.47 -6.23
CA VAL A 7 3.29 -18.90 -6.69
C VAL A 7 2.66 -18.06 -5.58
N GLN A 8 2.67 -18.57 -4.34
CA GLN A 8 2.12 -17.85 -3.20
C GLN A 8 2.88 -16.54 -2.96
N GLU A 9 4.22 -16.57 -2.97
CA GLU A 9 5.05 -15.37 -2.79
C GLU A 9 4.73 -14.30 -3.83
N TRP A 10 4.56 -14.69 -5.09
CA TRP A 10 4.25 -13.75 -6.18
C TRP A 10 2.84 -13.17 -6.11
N LEU A 11 1.88 -13.92 -5.54
CA LEU A 11 0.50 -13.45 -5.36
C LEU A 11 0.29 -12.62 -4.09
N GLN A 12 1.19 -12.70 -3.09
CA GLN A 12 1.06 -11.92 -1.85
C GLN A 12 0.89 -10.40 -2.08
N PRO A 13 1.66 -9.73 -2.96
CA PRO A 13 1.46 -8.30 -3.25
C PRO A 13 0.08 -7.99 -3.84
N LEU A 14 -0.45 -8.90 -4.67
CA LEU A 14 -1.77 -8.75 -5.27
C LEU A 14 -2.85 -8.87 -4.21
N TYR A 15 -2.79 -9.88 -3.34
CA TYR A 15 -3.76 -10.05 -2.25
C TYR A 15 -3.76 -8.87 -1.28
N ALA A 16 -2.58 -8.36 -0.94
CA ALA A 16 -2.45 -7.16 -0.11
C ALA A 16 -3.11 -5.93 -0.79
N THR A 17 -2.93 -5.79 -2.10
CA THR A 17 -3.58 -4.72 -2.88
C THR A 17 -5.10 -4.87 -2.90
N CYS A 18 -5.62 -6.08 -3.09
CA CYS A 18 -7.05 -6.36 -2.99
C CYS A 18 -7.61 -6.02 -1.60
N GLY A 19 -6.87 -6.34 -0.54
CA GLY A 19 -7.22 -5.96 0.83
C GLY A 19 -7.41 -4.46 0.99
N LEU A 20 -6.54 -3.64 0.40
CA LEU A 20 -6.68 -2.18 0.41
C LEU A 20 -7.91 -1.71 -0.37
N ILE A 21 -8.21 -2.32 -1.52
CA ILE A 21 -9.38 -1.98 -2.35
C ILE A 21 -10.68 -2.31 -1.61
N GLU A 22 -10.76 -3.48 -0.97
CA GLU A 22 -11.95 -3.99 -0.30
C GLU A 22 -12.12 -3.47 1.13
N SER A 23 -11.06 -2.90 1.73
CA SER A 23 -11.10 -2.36 3.09
C SER A 23 -12.16 -1.26 3.24
N SER A 24 -12.83 -1.18 4.39
CA SER A 24 -13.71 -0.04 4.68
C SER A 24 -12.90 1.26 4.81
N PRO A 25 -13.48 2.45 4.53
CA PRO A 25 -12.78 3.72 4.66
C PRO A 25 -12.10 3.94 6.01
N THR A 26 -12.72 3.45 7.09
CA THR A 26 -12.20 3.49 8.46
C THR A 26 -10.96 2.61 8.69
N LEU A 27 -10.77 1.56 7.90
CA LEU A 27 -9.69 0.59 8.03
C LEU A 27 -8.54 0.81 7.06
N ILE A 28 -8.69 1.68 6.06
CA ILE A 28 -7.65 2.00 5.06
C ILE A 28 -6.29 2.30 5.70
N PHE A 29 -6.30 3.03 6.82
CA PHE A 29 -5.09 3.33 7.56
C PHE A 29 -4.38 2.07 8.03
N LEU A 30 -5.12 1.15 8.68
CA LEU A 30 -4.57 -0.10 9.20
C LEU A 30 -4.01 -0.96 8.06
N GLU A 31 -4.76 -1.06 6.97
CA GLU A 31 -4.38 -1.85 5.80
C GLU A 31 -3.12 -1.29 5.14
N PHE A 32 -3.06 0.03 4.95
CA PHE A 32 -1.86 0.71 4.45
C PHE A 32 -0.63 0.42 5.32
N TYR A 33 -0.72 0.51 6.65
CA TYR A 33 0.43 0.26 7.52
C TYR A 33 0.86 -1.21 7.49
N SER A 34 -0.09 -2.14 7.43
CA SER A 34 0.19 -3.56 7.23
C SER A 34 0.98 -3.77 5.94
N MET A 35 0.50 -3.20 4.83
CA MET A 35 1.18 -3.24 3.54
C MET A 35 2.56 -2.58 3.60
N LYS A 36 2.69 -1.41 4.21
CA LYS A 36 3.96 -0.66 4.26
C LYS A 36 5.03 -1.36 5.10
N LYS A 37 4.61 -2.07 6.16
CA LYS A 37 5.49 -2.90 6.98
C LYS A 37 6.00 -4.12 6.19
N GLN A 38 5.14 -4.72 5.38
CA GLN A 38 5.49 -5.87 4.53
C GLN A 38 6.30 -5.46 3.28
N TYR A 39 5.98 -4.29 2.72
CA TYR A 39 6.54 -3.74 1.49
C TYR A 39 7.04 -2.29 1.76
N PRO A 40 8.23 -2.13 2.36
CA PRO A 40 8.77 -0.80 2.70
C PRO A 40 8.94 0.13 1.49
N ASP A 41 9.15 -0.44 0.31
CA ASP A 41 9.31 0.24 -0.97
C ASP A 41 7.99 0.61 -1.67
N LEU A 42 6.83 0.30 -1.06
CA LEU A 42 5.51 0.64 -1.56
C LEU A 42 5.37 2.17 -1.79
N PRO A 43 5.18 2.63 -3.04
CA PRO A 43 5.10 4.05 -3.33
C PRO A 43 3.79 4.65 -2.85
N LEU A 44 3.85 5.82 -2.21
CA LEU A 44 2.65 6.54 -1.76
C LEU A 44 1.74 6.98 -2.91
N THR A 45 2.29 7.17 -4.11
CA THR A 45 1.51 7.49 -5.32
C THR A 45 0.54 6.37 -5.65
N PHE A 46 0.98 5.11 -5.57
CA PHE A 46 0.15 3.93 -5.83
C PHE A 46 -1.06 3.86 -4.90
N ILE A 47 -0.84 4.14 -3.62
CA ILE A 47 -1.92 4.20 -2.63
C ILE A 47 -2.90 5.32 -2.95
N LYS A 48 -2.38 6.51 -3.28
CA LYS A 48 -3.22 7.64 -3.68
C LYS A 48 -4.08 7.28 -4.90
N ASP A 49 -3.51 6.62 -5.90
CA ASP A 49 -4.21 6.28 -7.13
C ASP A 49 -5.34 5.27 -6.86
N ILE A 50 -5.11 4.28 -6.00
CA ILE A 50 -6.18 3.36 -5.55
C ILE A 50 -7.29 4.13 -4.85
N LEU A 51 -6.96 4.99 -3.89
CA LEU A 51 -7.95 5.78 -3.14
C LEU A 51 -8.76 6.70 -4.04
N GLN A 52 -8.15 7.25 -5.11
CA GLN A 52 -8.85 8.10 -6.08
C GLN A 52 -9.79 7.34 -7.01
N LYS A 53 -9.64 6.02 -7.14
CA LYS A 53 -10.50 5.17 -7.97
C LYS A 53 -11.63 4.53 -7.17
N ARG A 54 -11.67 4.73 -5.85
CA ARG A 54 -12.72 4.24 -4.98
C ARG A 54 -13.91 5.18 -4.99
N ASP A 55 -15.08 4.64 -5.29
CA ASP A 55 -16.33 5.41 -5.38
C ASP A 55 -16.87 5.82 -4.00
N ASP A 56 -16.40 5.17 -2.93
CA ASP A 56 -16.81 5.42 -1.54
C ASP A 56 -15.95 6.47 -0.81
N ILE A 57 -14.95 7.05 -1.49
CA ILE A 57 -14.04 8.06 -0.92
C ILE A 57 -14.03 9.31 -1.80
N ASP A 58 -14.33 10.45 -1.19
CA ASP A 58 -14.28 11.73 -1.88
C ASP A 58 -12.85 12.34 -1.93
N LYS A 59 -12.67 13.36 -2.77
CA LYS A 59 -11.36 14.01 -2.96
C LYS A 59 -10.81 14.67 -1.69
N SER A 60 -11.67 15.17 -0.80
CA SER A 60 -11.26 15.73 0.50
C SER A 60 -10.73 14.63 1.41
N GLN A 61 -11.46 13.52 1.52
CA GLN A 61 -11.07 12.35 2.31
C GLN A 61 -9.75 11.76 1.80
N VAL A 62 -9.55 11.64 0.48
CA VAL A 62 -8.25 11.22 -0.09
C VAL A 62 -7.14 12.14 0.39
N LYS A 63 -7.34 13.46 0.38
CA LYS A 63 -6.31 14.42 0.81
C LYS A 63 -5.98 14.27 2.29
N GLU A 64 -6.99 14.17 3.14
CA GLU A 64 -6.83 13.98 4.59
C GLU A 64 -6.12 12.66 4.93
N ILE A 65 -6.50 11.58 4.25
CA ILE A 65 -5.85 10.27 4.38
C ILE A 65 -4.37 10.42 4.00
N MET A 66 -4.07 10.96 2.82
CA MET A 66 -2.69 11.08 2.34
C MET A 66 -1.82 11.98 3.24
N GLU A 67 -2.35 13.07 3.78
CA GLU A 67 -1.64 13.93 4.74
C GLU A 67 -1.32 13.17 6.04
N SER A 68 -2.30 12.42 6.56
CA SER A 68 -2.14 11.60 7.75
C SER A 68 -1.09 10.49 7.56
N LEU A 69 -1.08 9.84 6.39
CA LEU A 69 -0.09 8.81 6.03
C LEU A 69 1.33 9.40 5.97
N ARG A 70 1.50 10.54 5.30
CA ARG A 70 2.80 11.24 5.20
C ARG A 70 3.36 11.65 6.55
N SER A 71 2.50 12.23 7.41
CA SER A 71 2.89 12.69 8.74
C SER A 71 3.45 11.54 9.59
N LYS A 72 2.74 10.40 9.62
CA LYS A 72 3.18 9.21 10.35
C LYS A 72 4.42 8.54 9.73
N MET A 73 4.54 8.50 8.40
CA MET A 73 5.75 7.97 7.75
C MET A 73 7.02 8.74 8.13
N ASN A 74 6.94 10.06 8.23
CA ASN A 74 8.07 10.88 8.67
C ASN A 74 8.50 10.57 10.11
N ASN A 75 7.58 10.08 10.94
CA ASN A 75 7.87 9.69 12.33
C ASN A 75 8.47 8.27 12.44
N GLU A 76 8.29 7.41 11.44
CA GLU A 76 8.70 5.99 11.47
C GLU A 76 9.89 5.67 10.53
N ALA A 77 10.41 6.66 9.81
CA ALA A 77 11.41 6.49 8.74
C ALA A 77 12.75 5.83 9.17
N ALA A 78 12.99 5.65 10.47
CA ALA A 78 14.28 5.19 10.99
C ALA A 78 14.45 3.65 11.09
N SER A 79 13.41 2.82 10.93
CA SER A 79 13.51 1.38 11.28
C SER A 79 13.30 0.35 10.18
N LEU A 80 12.88 0.74 8.97
CA LEU A 80 12.59 -0.21 7.90
C LEU A 80 13.83 -0.42 7.02
N GLN A 81 14.47 -1.59 7.16
CA GLN A 81 15.52 -2.03 6.23
C GLN A 81 14.95 -2.11 4.81
N SER A 82 15.67 -1.52 3.85
CA SER A 82 15.26 -1.40 2.45
C SER A 82 15.30 -2.75 1.72
N LYS A 83 14.30 -3.61 1.94
CA LYS A 83 14.07 -4.76 1.07
C LYS A 83 13.31 -4.27 -0.17
N GLN A 84 13.94 -4.38 -1.34
CA GLN A 84 13.27 -4.14 -2.60
C GLN A 84 12.27 -5.27 -2.89
N THR A 85 11.09 -4.90 -3.35
CA THR A 85 9.99 -5.80 -3.72
C THR A 85 9.46 -5.42 -5.11
N ILE A 86 8.38 -6.06 -5.56
CA ILE A 86 7.75 -5.75 -6.85
C ILE A 86 7.30 -4.28 -6.93
N PHE A 87 6.99 -3.65 -5.79
CA PHE A 87 6.51 -2.27 -5.74
C PHE A 87 7.58 -1.25 -6.15
N SER A 88 8.87 -1.56 -5.98
CA SER A 88 9.99 -0.73 -6.50
C SER A 88 9.96 -0.56 -8.02
N GLN A 89 9.29 -1.45 -8.75
CA GLN A 89 9.20 -1.39 -10.22
C GLN A 89 8.07 -0.49 -10.72
N LEU A 90 7.20 -0.01 -9.82
CA LEU A 90 6.07 0.87 -10.14
C LEU A 90 6.54 2.34 -10.27
N ASN A 91 7.29 2.66 -11.32
CA ASN A 91 7.78 4.03 -11.55
C ASN A 91 6.96 4.80 -12.61
N ASN A 92 6.14 4.16 -13.43
CA ASN A 92 5.28 4.80 -14.45
C ASN A 92 4.08 3.89 -14.79
N TYR A 93 2.90 4.15 -14.24
CA TYR A 93 1.64 3.48 -14.62
C TYR A 93 0.52 4.51 -14.77
#